data_AF-A0A7S2HJ42-F1
#
_entry.id   AF-A0A7S2HJ42-F1
#
_cell.length_a   1.000
_cell.length_b   1.000
_cell.length_c   1.000
_cell.angle_alpha   90.00
_cell.angle_beta   90.00
_cell.angle_gamma   90.00
#
_symmetry.space_group_name_H-M   'P 1'
#
loop_
_entity.id
_entity.type
_entity.pdbx_description
1 polymer ?
#
loop_
_entity_poly.entity_id
_entity_poly.type
_entity_poly.pdbx_seq_one_letter_code
_entity_poly.pdbx_strand_id
1 'polypeptide(L)'
;MKEQFAANAPPGGAGEAPKPPIFRNLTFWMTGRTVVPDQQIKQLVVAHGGVYEQYGFTRVSHIIADNLAAGNQTWRELRGRLKRGHVVTSSWVVDCAREGRRLPEARYMPKCLAAGSTMLSF
;
A
#
# COMPACT_ATOMS: atom_id res chain seq x y z
N MET A 1 41.38 -16.70 -3.41
CA MET A 1 40.68 -15.50 -2.95
C MET A 1 39.17 -15.78 -3.04
N LYS A 2 38.53 -16.18 -1.94
CA LYS A 2 37.09 -16.48 -1.88
C LYS A 2 36.46 -15.37 -1.04
N GLU A 3 35.96 -14.34 -1.69
CA GLU A 3 35.38 -13.19 -1.01
C GLU A 3 33.86 -13.36 -0.93
N GLN A 4 33.41 -13.35 0.32
CA GLN A 4 32.08 -13.64 0.80
C GLN A 4 31.23 -12.38 0.62
N PHE A 5 30.22 -12.40 -0.25
CA PHE A 5 29.09 -11.46 -0.14
C PHE A 5 28.06 -12.09 0.77
N ALA A 6 28.31 -11.93 2.07
CA ALA A 6 27.40 -12.26 3.14
C ALA A 6 26.07 -11.53 2.93
N ALA A 7 25.00 -12.31 2.99
CA ALA A 7 23.62 -11.87 2.96
C ALA A 7 23.37 -10.83 4.07
N ASN A 8 23.09 -9.59 3.68
CA ASN A 8 22.48 -8.61 4.57
C ASN A 8 20.95 -8.81 4.51
N ALA A 9 20.50 -9.95 5.04
CA ALA A 9 19.11 -10.15 5.41
C ALA A 9 18.90 -9.49 6.80
N PRO A 10 17.89 -8.64 6.98
CA PRO A 10 17.67 -8.00 8.27
C PRO A 10 17.33 -9.04 9.35
N PRO A 11 17.79 -8.84 10.60
CA PRO A 11 17.47 -9.71 11.72
C PRO A 11 16.12 -9.31 12.33
N GLY A 12 15.22 -10.28 12.53
CA GLY A 12 14.00 -10.13 13.33
C GLY A 12 12.83 -10.94 12.76
N GLY A 13 12.14 -11.79 13.50
CA GLY A 13 12.20 -12.13 14.91
C GLY A 13 11.36 -13.39 15.15
N ALA A 14 11.48 -13.91 16.36
CA ALA A 14 10.93 -15.16 16.85
C ALA A 14 9.43 -15.40 16.58
N GLY A 15 9.09 -16.67 16.29
CA GLY A 15 8.05 -17.39 17.04
C GLY A 15 6.58 -16.99 16.93
N GLU A 16 6.18 -16.09 16.02
CA GLU A 16 4.77 -15.82 15.78
C GLU A 16 4.26 -16.69 14.63
N ALA A 17 3.16 -17.42 14.83
CA ALA A 17 2.53 -18.22 13.78
C ALA A 17 2.45 -17.40 12.48
N PRO A 18 2.74 -17.99 11.31
CA PRO A 18 2.81 -17.25 10.06
C PRO A 18 1.50 -16.49 9.86
N LYS A 19 1.56 -15.16 10.00
CA LYS A 19 0.39 -14.31 9.76
C LYS A 19 -0.11 -14.62 8.36
N PRO A 20 -1.44 -14.72 8.15
CA PRO A 20 -1.96 -15.09 6.85
C PRO A 20 -1.41 -14.10 5.81
N PRO A 21 -0.87 -14.60 4.67
CA PRO A 21 -0.22 -13.76 3.67
C PRO A 21 -1.28 -13.04 2.83
N ILE A 22 -2.07 -12.19 3.50
CA ILE A 22 -3.20 -11.47 2.92
C ILE A 22 -2.73 -10.49 1.86
N PHE A 23 -1.48 -10.06 1.86
CA PHE A 23 -0.94 -9.13 0.86
C PHE A 23 -0.05 -9.81 -0.19
N ARG A 24 -0.10 -11.15 -0.28
CA ARG A 24 0.66 -11.91 -1.30
C ARG A 24 0.44 -11.37 -2.71
N ASN A 25 1.55 -11.16 -3.43
CA ASN A 25 1.60 -10.63 -4.80
C ASN A 25 1.05 -9.20 -4.96
N LEU A 26 0.89 -8.46 -3.85
CA LEU A 26 0.52 -7.05 -3.89
C LEU A 26 1.76 -6.20 -3.63
N THR A 27 1.93 -5.17 -4.46
CA THR A 27 2.96 -4.16 -4.28
C THR A 27 2.31 -2.85 -3.88
N PHE A 28 2.75 -2.30 -2.75
CA PHE A 28 2.24 -1.07 -2.17
C PHE A 28 3.21 0.07 -2.39
N TRP A 29 2.66 1.26 -2.61
CA TRP A 29 3.41 2.51 -2.56
C TRP A 29 2.60 3.51 -1.74
N MET A 30 3.24 4.28 -0.86
CA MET A 30 2.55 5.30 -0.06
C MET A 30 2.86 6.71 -0.54
N THR A 31 1.90 7.62 -0.39
CA THR A 31 2.09 9.02 -0.75
C THR A 31 1.33 9.99 0.11
N GLY A 32 1.88 11.20 0.22
CA GLY A 32 1.31 12.27 1.01
C GLY A 32 1.45 12.01 2.50
N ARG A 33 0.54 12.61 3.27
CA ARG A 33 0.45 12.36 4.71
C ARG A 33 -0.61 11.29 4.95
N THR A 34 -0.25 10.28 5.71
CA THR A 34 -1.16 9.25 6.19
C THR A 34 -1.50 9.47 7.66
N VAL A 35 -2.65 8.96 8.09
CA VAL A 35 -3.04 8.96 9.51
C VAL A 35 -2.29 7.90 10.30
N VAL A 36 -1.93 6.79 9.66
CA VAL A 36 -1.07 5.74 10.22
C VAL A 36 0.40 6.07 9.89
N PRO A 37 1.34 5.90 10.84
CA PRO A 37 2.76 6.06 10.59
C PRO A 37 3.28 5.14 9.47
N ASP A 38 4.10 5.70 8.58
CA ASP A 38 4.72 5.00 7.45
C ASP A 38 5.39 3.68 7.85
N GLN A 39 6.13 3.69 8.95
CA GLN A 39 6.83 2.51 9.46
C GLN A 39 5.85 1.39 9.83
N GLN A 40 4.72 1.73 10.45
CA GLN A 40 3.70 0.76 10.82
C GLN A 40 3.05 0.14 9.59
N ILE A 41 2.76 0.94 8.57
CA ILE A 41 2.22 0.45 7.28
C ILE A 41 3.20 -0.53 6.63
N LYS A 42 4.49 -0.14 6.53
CA LYS A 42 5.54 -1.00 5.95
C LYS A 42 5.66 -2.32 6.70
N GLN A 43 5.66 -2.29 8.03
CA GLN A 43 5.72 -3.48 8.86
C GLN A 43 4.52 -4.40 8.61
N LEU A 44 3.31 -3.86 8.55
CA LEU A 44 2.10 -4.66 8.27
C LEU A 44 2.13 -5.26 6.87
N VAL A 45 2.53 -4.49 5.85
CA VAL A 45 2.64 -4.98 4.47
C VAL A 45 3.60 -6.18 4.40
N VAL A 46 4.81 -6.03 4.94
CA VAL A 46 5.84 -7.07 4.91
C VAL A 46 5.43 -8.29 5.76
N ALA A 47 4.89 -8.06 6.96
CA ALA A 47 4.45 -9.12 7.86
C ALA A 47 3.35 -10.02 7.26
N HIS A 48 2.55 -9.48 6.34
CA HIS A 48 1.48 -10.17 5.66
C HIS A 48 1.82 -10.56 4.19
N GLY A 49 3.11 -10.60 3.85
CA GLY A 49 3.61 -11.12 2.57
C GLY A 49 3.42 -10.19 1.36
N GLY A 50 3.19 -8.90 1.59
CA GLY A 50 3.19 -7.86 0.57
C GLY A 50 4.57 -7.26 0.36
N VAL A 51 4.72 -6.54 -0.75
CA VAL A 51 5.95 -5.82 -1.09
C VAL A 51 5.69 -4.33 -0.95
N TYR A 52 6.54 -3.63 -0.21
CA TYR A 52 6.51 -2.18 -0.17
C TYR A 52 7.56 -1.62 -1.14
N GLU A 53 7.10 -0.90 -2.16
CA GLU A 53 7.94 -0.24 -3.14
C GLU A 53 8.17 1.22 -2.72
N GLN A 54 9.43 1.62 -2.59
CA GLN A 54 9.79 2.96 -2.11
C GLN A 54 10.21 3.89 -3.24
N TYR A 55 10.77 3.35 -4.32
CA TYR A 55 11.41 4.13 -5.39
C TYR A 55 10.80 3.88 -6.77
N GLY A 56 9.93 2.88 -6.88
CA GLY A 56 9.31 2.46 -8.13
C GLY A 56 7.79 2.65 -8.19
N PHE A 57 7.30 2.79 -9.42
CA PHE A 57 5.88 2.89 -9.75
C PHE A 57 5.40 1.82 -10.72
N THR A 58 6.32 1.05 -11.28
CA THR A 58 6.08 0.16 -12.42
C THR A 58 5.31 -1.10 -12.06
N ARG A 59 5.43 -1.58 -10.82
CA ARG A 59 4.80 -2.81 -10.33
C ARG A 59 3.80 -2.56 -9.20
N VAL A 60 3.46 -1.29 -8.94
CA VAL A 60 2.57 -0.88 -7.84
C VAL A 60 1.14 -1.30 -8.18
N SER A 61 0.57 -2.13 -7.31
CA SER A 61 -0.83 -2.58 -7.39
C SER A 61 -1.74 -1.69 -6.56
N HIS A 62 -1.26 -1.22 -5.41
CA HIS A 62 -2.04 -0.45 -4.45
C HIS A 62 -1.27 0.80 -4.01
N ILE A 63 -1.92 1.95 -4.13
CA ILE A 63 -1.41 3.23 -3.62
C ILE A 63 -2.10 3.52 -2.29
N ILE A 64 -1.31 3.80 -1.26
CA ILE A 64 -1.79 4.18 0.06
C ILE A 64 -1.70 5.71 0.19
N ALA A 65 -2.84 6.36 0.34
CA ALA A 65 -2.91 7.81 0.54
C ALA A 65 -4.20 8.17 1.28
N ASP A 66 -4.13 8.87 2.41
CA ASP A 66 -5.35 9.36 3.07
C ASP A 66 -5.85 10.67 2.45
N ASN A 67 -4.92 11.48 1.94
CA ASN A 67 -5.22 12.70 1.22
C ASN A 67 -4.33 12.81 -0.01
N LEU A 68 -4.95 12.75 -1.20
CA LEU A 68 -4.25 13.02 -2.45
C LEU A 68 -4.37 14.50 -2.78
N ALA A 69 -3.23 15.19 -2.78
CA ALA A 69 -3.15 16.50 -3.42
C ALA A 69 -3.36 16.31 -4.93
N ALA A 70 -4.51 16.72 -5.45
CA ALA A 70 -4.87 16.59 -6.88
C ALA A 70 -3.85 17.28 -7.83
N GLY A 71 -3.06 18.23 -7.30
CA GLY A 71 -1.96 18.88 -8.01
C GLY A 71 -0.65 18.09 -8.07
N ASN A 72 -0.52 16.97 -7.37
CA ASN A 72 0.73 16.21 -7.32
C ASN A 72 1.05 15.58 -8.69
N GLN A 73 2.17 15.97 -9.28
CA GLN A 73 2.66 15.44 -10.57
C GLN A 73 2.79 13.91 -10.54
N THR A 74 3.27 13.37 -9.42
CA THR A 74 3.43 11.93 -9.20
C THR A 74 2.09 11.20 -9.26
N TRP A 75 1.04 11.76 -8.65
CA TRP A 75 -0.32 11.19 -8.74
C TRP A 75 -0.86 11.20 -10.17
N ARG A 76 -0.61 12.29 -10.92
CA ARG A 76 -1.06 12.41 -12.31
C ARG A 76 -0.43 11.36 -13.22
N GLU A 77 0.87 11.12 -13.06
CA GLU A 77 1.60 10.07 -13.77
C GLU A 77 1.13 8.68 -13.34
N LEU A 78 0.95 8.47 -12.04
CA LEU A 78 0.48 7.21 -11.47
C LEU A 78 -0.90 6.86 -11.99
N ARG A 79 -1.84 7.79 -12.00
CA ARG A 79 -3.21 7.56 -12.48
C ARG A 79 -3.23 7.01 -13.92
N GLY A 80 -2.31 7.46 -14.77
CA GLY A 80 -2.17 6.94 -16.14
C GLY A 80 -1.67 5.49 -16.20
N ARG A 81 -0.77 5.11 -15.27
CA ARG A 81 -0.19 3.75 -15.16
C ARG A 81 -1.08 2.80 -14.36
N LEU A 82 -1.85 3.32 -13.41
CA LEU A 82 -2.68 2.61 -12.44
C LEU A 82 -4.06 2.23 -13.03
N LYS A 83 -4.20 2.06 -14.34
CA LYS A 83 -5.47 1.65 -14.98
C LYS A 83 -6.07 0.36 -14.39
N ARG A 84 -5.26 -0.43 -13.67
CA ARG A 84 -5.66 -1.67 -13.00
C ARG A 84 -5.30 -1.73 -11.51
N GLY A 85 -4.79 -0.64 -10.93
CA GLY A 85 -4.41 -0.61 -9.53
C GLY A 85 -5.41 0.19 -8.69
N HIS A 86 -5.33 0.03 -7.38
CA HIS A 86 -6.28 0.61 -6.43
C HIS A 86 -5.64 1.72 -5.62
N VAL A 87 -6.45 2.72 -5.24
CA VAL A 87 -6.04 3.72 -4.26
C VAL A 87 -6.84 3.49 -2.99
N VAL A 88 -6.13 3.30 -1.89
CA VAL A 88 -6.71 3.03 -0.58
C VAL A 88 -6.14 3.97 0.48
N THR A 89 -6.90 4.17 1.55
CA THR A 89 -6.44 4.87 2.76
C THR A 89 -5.50 3.99 3.57
N SER A 90 -4.71 4.59 4.45
CA SER A 90 -3.80 3.82 5.32
C SER A 90 -4.55 2.90 6.29
N SER A 91 -5.78 3.26 6.65
CA SER A 91 -6.68 2.42 7.45
C SER A 91 -7.00 1.07 6.79
N TRP A 92 -7.00 0.98 5.45
CA TRP A 92 -7.26 -0.28 4.75
C TRP A 92 -6.22 -1.35 5.11
N VAL A 93 -4.93 -0.98 5.19
CA VAL A 93 -3.86 -1.92 5.54
C VAL A 93 -4.02 -2.41 6.97
N VAL A 94 -4.33 -1.49 7.89
CA VAL A 94 -4.53 -1.81 9.31
C VAL A 94 -5.75 -2.72 9.49
N ASP A 95 -6.87 -2.40 8.84
CA ASP A 95 -8.10 -3.17 8.97
C ASP A 95 -7.99 -4.53 8.27
N CYS A 96 -7.31 -4.62 7.13
CA CYS A 96 -7.00 -5.91 6.50
C CYS A 96 -6.13 -6.79 7.39
N ALA A 97 -5.10 -6.21 8.02
CA ALA A 97 -4.24 -6.92 8.97
C ALA A 97 -5.03 -7.39 10.21
N ARG A 98 -5.91 -6.53 10.75
CA ARG A 98 -6.76 -6.83 11.90
C ARG A 98 -7.77 -7.94 11.61
N GLU A 99 -8.40 -7.91 10.43
CA GLU A 99 -9.40 -8.89 10.00
C GLU A 99 -8.75 -10.18 9.46
N GLY A 100 -7.44 -10.19 9.24
CA GLY A 100 -6.72 -11.33 8.66
C GLY A 100 -7.17 -11.66 7.23
N ARG A 101 -7.77 -10.71 6.50
CA ARG A 101 -8.23 -10.88 5.10
C ARG A 101 -8.20 -9.58 4.33
N ARG A 102 -8.23 -9.65 3.00
CA ARG A 102 -8.36 -8.48 2.13
C ARG A 102 -9.77 -7.91 2.25
N LEU A 103 -9.86 -6.62 2.56
CA LEU A 103 -11.11 -5.87 2.56
C LEU A 103 -11.35 -5.22 1.19
N PRO A 104 -12.60 -4.94 0.81
CA PRO A 104 -12.90 -4.25 -0.44
C PRO A 104 -12.26 -2.86 -0.49
N GLU A 105 -11.37 -2.62 -1.45
CA GLU A 105 -10.62 -1.37 -1.61
C GLU A 105 -11.56 -0.17 -1.83
N ALA A 106 -12.68 -0.38 -2.50
CA ALA A 106 -13.68 0.65 -2.80
C ALA A 106 -14.22 1.36 -1.53
N ARG A 107 -14.28 0.66 -0.39
CA ARG A 107 -14.76 1.24 0.88
C ARG A 107 -13.73 2.16 1.55
N TYR A 108 -12.48 2.03 1.13
CA TYR A 108 -11.34 2.74 1.68
C TYR A 108 -10.74 3.70 0.66
N MET A 109 -11.54 4.15 -0.31
CA MET A 109 -11.08 5.16 -1.24
C MET A 109 -10.92 6.51 -0.54
N PRO A 110 -9.84 7.26 -0.83
CA PRO A 110 -9.64 8.58 -0.27
C PRO A 110 -10.80 9.50 -0.67
N LYS A 111 -11.28 10.33 0.26
CA LYS A 111 -12.46 11.20 0.05
C LYS A 111 -12.33 12.09 -1.19
N CYS A 112 -11.12 12.56 -1.48
CA CYS A 112 -10.81 13.37 -2.65
C CYS A 112 -11.01 12.64 -3.99
N LEU A 113 -10.95 11.31 -4.00
CA LEU A 113 -11.28 10.49 -5.18
C LEU A 113 -12.74 10.03 -5.18
N ALA A 114 -13.33 9.79 -4.01
CA ALA A 114 -14.73 9.38 -3.89
C ALA A 114 -15.71 10.49 -4.30
N ALA A 115 -15.32 11.77 -4.17
CA ALA A 115 -16.15 12.93 -4.51
C ALA A 115 -16.52 13.07 -6.01
N GLY A 116 -15.93 12.24 -6.90
CA GLY A 116 -16.28 12.20 -8.33
C GLY A 116 -17.56 11.45 -8.68
N SER A 117 -18.31 10.91 -7.70
CA SER A 117 -19.58 10.22 -7.93
C SER A 117 -20.76 10.89 -7.23
N THR A 118 -20.84 12.22 -7.27
CA THR A 118 -22.13 12.89 -7.04
C THR A 118 -22.78 13.14 -8.40
N MET A 119 -23.90 12.46 -8.59
CA MET A 119 -24.82 12.55 -9.73
C MET A 119 -25.01 13.97 -10.25
N LEU A 120 -24.70 14.18 -11.52
CA LEU A 120 -25.43 15.14 -12.36
C LEU A 120 -26.59 14.37 -12.99
N SER A 121 -27.70 14.29 -12.27
CA SER A 121 -29.01 14.04 -12.87
C SER A 121 -29.66 15.41 -13.08
N PHE A 122 -29.70 15.85 -14.33
CA PHE A 122 -30.64 16.89 -14.78
C PHE A 122 -31.93 16.21 -15.24
#